data_AF-A0A7S1D8F3-F1
#
_entry.id   AF-A0A7S1D8F3-F1
#
_cell.length_a   1.000
_cell.length_b   1.000
_cell.length_c   1.000
_cell.angle_alpha   90.00
_cell.angle_beta   90.00
_cell.angle_gamma   90.00
#
_symmetry.space_group_name_H-M   'P 1'
#
loop_
_entity.id
_entity.type
_entity.pdbx_description
1 polymer ?
#
loop_
_entity_poly.entity_id
_entity_poly.type
_entity_poly.pdbx_seq_one_letter_code
_entity_poly.pdbx_strand_id
1 'polypeptide(L)'
;MVFAIPSYLEFLPEADPSFPALNATLRLKRPGEGGFREGAPVRFLEQRSVYRIYDAIVARQCGRWWNLDAPQNTTMSYYQEFAVCPEWNKATWMVKCNVPVDFIALVGTGQSADCSDNSTIVPPLTTLQLNANVCSITDEVGRGLTCEWCAADQFSLQTSACVPTPAPTASGSSSSLAATVFLTMIASVFVSGALTRF
;
A
#
# COMPACT_ATOMS: atom_id res chain seq x y z
N MET A 1 -19.69 16.58 -15.28
CA MET A 1 -19.50 15.12 -15.29
C MET A 1 -19.32 14.75 -13.84
N VAL A 2 -20.17 13.89 -13.28
CA VAL A 2 -20.03 13.54 -11.87
C VAL A 2 -20.33 12.06 -11.78
N PHE A 3 -19.30 11.26 -11.96
CA PHE A 3 -19.30 9.85 -11.55
C PHE A 3 -19.95 9.73 -10.17
N ALA A 4 -20.71 8.65 -9.96
CA ALA A 4 -21.32 8.42 -8.67
C ALA A 4 -20.22 8.10 -7.65
N ILE A 5 -20.23 8.81 -6.52
CA ILE A 5 -19.42 8.45 -5.36
C ILE A 5 -20.28 7.69 -4.35
N PRO A 6 -19.70 6.73 -3.61
CA PRO A 6 -20.40 6.02 -2.56
C PRO A 6 -20.74 6.95 -1.39
N SER A 7 -21.72 6.57 -0.57
CA SER A 7 -22.25 7.39 0.52
C SER A 7 -21.26 7.71 1.65
N TYR A 8 -20.13 7.00 1.72
CA TYR A 8 -19.04 7.28 2.66
C TYR A 8 -18.08 8.36 2.16
N LEU A 9 -18.32 8.92 0.97
CA LEU A 9 -17.60 10.04 0.40
C LEU A 9 -18.54 11.20 0.14
N GLU A 10 -18.01 12.41 0.28
CA GLU A 10 -18.63 13.62 -0.23
C GLU A 10 -17.67 14.36 -1.17
N PHE A 11 -18.21 15.08 -2.15
CA PHE A 11 -17.39 16.02 -2.92
C PHE A 11 -16.92 17.13 -2.01
N LEU A 12 -15.63 17.43 -2.06
CA LEU A 12 -15.06 18.50 -1.26
C LEU A 12 -15.57 19.85 -1.80
N PRO A 13 -16.18 20.71 -0.97
CA PRO A 13 -16.65 22.01 -1.40
C PRO A 13 -15.50 22.91 -1.87
N GLU A 14 -15.72 23.76 -2.88
CA GLU A 14 -14.71 24.73 -3.34
C GLU A 14 -14.28 25.73 -2.26
N ALA A 15 -15.14 25.94 -1.25
CA ALA A 15 -14.86 26.79 -0.10
C ALA A 15 -13.88 26.13 0.91
N ASP A 16 -13.61 24.83 0.80
CA ASP A 16 -12.63 24.16 1.67
C ASP A 16 -11.21 24.65 1.33
N PRO A 17 -10.40 25.02 2.34
CA PRO A 17 -9.04 25.54 2.11
C PRO A 17 -8.11 24.55 1.40
N SER A 18 -8.39 23.25 1.47
CA SER A 18 -7.62 22.18 0.82
C SER A 18 -7.98 22.00 -0.66
N PHE A 19 -9.16 22.47 -1.07
CA PHE A 19 -9.68 22.25 -2.42
C PHE A 19 -8.75 22.79 -3.52
N PRO A 20 -8.28 24.05 -3.48
CA PRO A 20 -7.47 24.60 -4.57
C PRO A 20 -6.18 23.82 -4.79
N ALA A 21 -5.48 23.47 -3.70
CA ALA A 21 -4.24 22.72 -3.75
C ALA A 21 -4.47 21.30 -4.29
N LEU A 22 -5.51 20.61 -3.81
CA LEU A 22 -5.79 19.24 -4.25
C LEU A 22 -6.27 19.21 -5.70
N ASN A 23 -7.20 20.09 -6.07
CA ASN A 23 -7.73 20.18 -7.43
C ASN A 23 -6.63 20.56 -8.44
N ALA A 24 -5.68 21.43 -8.05
CA ALA A 24 -4.51 21.75 -8.87
C ALA A 24 -3.58 20.56 -9.12
N THR A 25 -3.70 19.45 -8.38
CA THR A 25 -2.97 18.19 -8.63
C THR A 25 -3.74 17.18 -9.47
N LEU A 26 -5.03 17.42 -9.74
CA LEU A 26 -5.82 16.55 -10.60
C LEU A 26 -5.27 16.58 -12.03
N ARG A 27 -4.94 15.39 -12.55
CA ARG A 27 -4.40 15.21 -13.91
C ARG A 27 -5.30 14.22 -14.64
N LEU A 28 -6.19 14.74 -15.47
CA LEU A 28 -6.98 13.92 -16.37
C LEU A 28 -6.10 13.42 -17.52
N LYS A 29 -6.36 12.19 -17.93
CA LYS A 29 -5.51 11.42 -18.82
C LYS A 29 -6.24 11.12 -20.12
N ARG A 30 -5.48 11.10 -21.22
CA ARG A 30 -6.00 10.72 -22.53
C ARG A 30 -6.21 9.19 -22.58
N PRO A 31 -7.13 8.69 -23.42
CA PRO A 31 -7.24 7.26 -23.66
C PRO A 31 -5.88 6.64 -23.98
N GLY A 32 -5.57 5.51 -23.34
CA GLY A 32 -4.30 4.78 -23.49
C GLY A 32 -3.24 5.12 -22.45
N GLU A 33 -3.32 6.26 -21.75
CA GLU A 33 -2.30 6.67 -20.79
C GLU A 33 -2.45 6.07 -19.38
N GLY A 34 -3.60 5.46 -19.06
CA GLY A 34 -3.98 5.10 -17.69
C GLY A 34 -4.16 6.33 -16.77
N GLY A 35 -4.62 6.13 -15.53
CA GLY A 35 -4.88 7.20 -14.56
C GLY A 35 -6.35 7.66 -14.56
N PHE A 36 -6.63 8.93 -14.23
CA PHE A 36 -8.03 9.41 -14.17
C PHE A 36 -8.57 9.82 -15.54
N ARG A 37 -9.74 9.30 -15.89
CA ARG A 37 -10.57 9.83 -16.98
C ARG A 37 -11.30 11.09 -16.53
N GLU A 38 -11.90 11.02 -15.35
CA GLU A 38 -12.55 12.08 -14.62
C GLU A 38 -12.24 11.87 -13.14
N GLY A 39 -12.26 12.94 -12.35
CA GLY A 39 -11.99 12.87 -10.92
C GLY A 39 -12.34 14.18 -10.23
N ALA A 40 -12.46 14.12 -8.92
CA ALA A 40 -12.75 15.28 -8.09
C ALA A 40 -12.10 15.14 -6.72
N PRO A 41 -11.81 16.26 -6.04
CA PRO A 41 -11.54 16.27 -4.61
C PRO A 41 -12.75 15.74 -3.83
N VAL A 42 -12.51 14.80 -2.93
CA VAL A 42 -13.51 14.23 -2.04
C VAL A 42 -13.00 14.20 -0.60
N ARG A 43 -13.94 14.08 0.33
CA ARG A 43 -13.68 13.84 1.75
C ARG A 43 -14.34 12.53 2.19
N PHE A 44 -13.65 11.77 3.04
CA PHE A 44 -14.18 10.57 3.69
C PHE A 44 -15.05 10.94 4.88
N LEU A 45 -16.29 10.47 4.89
CA LEU A 45 -17.26 10.69 5.97
C LEU A 45 -17.18 9.66 7.11
N GLU A 46 -16.47 8.56 6.86
CA GLU A 46 -16.21 7.50 7.83
C GLU A 46 -14.82 6.90 7.59
N GLN A 47 -14.28 6.23 8.61
CA GLN A 47 -13.00 5.52 8.47
C GLN A 47 -13.18 4.36 7.48
N ARG A 48 -12.27 4.25 6.50
CA ARG A 48 -12.34 3.20 5.47
C ARG A 48 -10.97 2.57 5.23
N SER A 49 -10.98 1.31 4.81
CA SER A 49 -9.78 0.68 4.27
C SER A 49 -9.60 1.07 2.82
N VAL A 50 -8.36 1.40 2.44
CA VAL A 50 -7.93 1.59 1.05
C VAL A 50 -6.83 0.59 0.73
N TYR A 51 -6.79 0.15 -0.52
CA TYR A 51 -5.98 -0.99 -0.93
C TYR A 51 -5.00 -0.57 -2.01
N ARG A 52 -3.79 -1.11 -1.99
CA ARG A 52 -2.85 -0.96 -3.10
C ARG A 52 -2.14 -2.26 -3.35
N ILE A 53 -2.17 -2.65 -4.61
CA ILE A 53 -1.47 -3.81 -5.13
C ILE A 53 -0.15 -3.30 -5.72
N TYR A 54 0.95 -3.99 -5.49
CA TYR A 54 2.28 -3.55 -5.91
C TYR A 54 3.22 -4.75 -6.11
N ASP A 55 4.39 -4.52 -6.72
CA ASP A 55 5.36 -5.58 -6.99
C ASP A 55 6.77 -5.33 -6.43
N ALA A 56 6.96 -4.21 -5.74
CA ALA A 56 8.20 -3.74 -5.12
C ALA A 56 9.36 -3.46 -6.10
N ILE A 57 9.21 -3.79 -7.38
CA ILE A 57 10.22 -3.60 -8.42
C ILE A 57 9.87 -2.37 -9.26
N VAL A 58 8.70 -2.37 -9.89
CA VAL A 58 8.20 -1.28 -10.75
C VAL A 58 7.18 -0.45 -9.97
N ALA A 59 6.17 -1.13 -9.42
CA ALA A 59 5.19 -0.51 -8.55
C ALA A 59 5.69 -0.55 -7.11
N ARG A 60 6.12 0.61 -6.60
CA ARG A 60 6.55 0.73 -5.20
C ARG A 60 5.38 0.55 -4.24
N GLN A 61 5.72 0.06 -3.05
CA GLN A 61 4.83 -0.12 -1.90
C GLN A 61 3.98 1.13 -1.62
N CYS A 62 4.64 2.27 -1.47
CA CYS A 62 4.00 3.56 -1.30
C CYS A 62 3.98 4.32 -2.62
N GLY A 63 2.78 4.50 -3.15
CA GLY A 63 2.52 5.29 -4.33
C GLY A 63 1.25 6.10 -4.15
N ARG A 64 0.89 6.88 -5.18
CA ARG A 64 -0.30 7.72 -5.11
C ARG A 64 -1.58 6.97 -5.43
N TRP A 65 -1.50 5.80 -6.06
CA TRP A 65 -2.65 5.14 -6.66
C TRP A 65 -3.15 3.99 -5.79
N TRP A 66 -4.43 4.05 -5.43
CA TRP A 66 -5.09 3.14 -4.49
C TRP A 66 -6.49 2.79 -4.98
N ASN A 67 -7.02 1.69 -4.46
CA ASN A 67 -8.38 1.22 -4.67
C ASN A 67 -9.21 1.53 -3.42
N LEU A 68 -10.45 1.95 -3.62
CA LEU A 68 -11.39 2.22 -2.52
C LEU A 68 -11.96 0.93 -1.92
N ASP A 69 -12.03 -0.12 -2.73
CA ASP A 69 -12.50 -1.44 -2.33
C ASP A 69 -11.39 -2.47 -2.54
N ALA A 70 -11.47 -3.58 -1.79
CA ALA A 70 -10.56 -4.68 -1.97
C ALA A 70 -10.66 -5.20 -3.42
N PRO A 71 -9.54 -5.47 -4.11
CA PRO A 71 -9.59 -6.10 -5.43
C PRO A 71 -10.31 -7.45 -5.34
N GLN A 72 -11.21 -7.71 -6.29
CA GLN A 72 -12.03 -8.92 -6.28
C GLN A 72 -11.38 -10.00 -7.15
N ASN A 73 -11.52 -11.26 -6.73
CA ASN A 73 -11.11 -12.45 -7.48
C ASN A 73 -9.60 -12.52 -7.77
N THR A 74 -9.20 -12.50 -9.05
CA THR A 74 -7.85 -12.83 -9.53
C THR A 74 -6.99 -11.59 -9.80
N THR A 75 -5.70 -11.78 -10.00
CA THR A 75 -4.82 -10.69 -10.49
C THR A 75 -5.20 -10.20 -11.89
N MET A 76 -5.69 -11.09 -12.76
CA MET A 76 -6.15 -10.69 -14.10
C MET A 76 -7.37 -9.78 -14.04
N SER A 77 -8.34 -10.07 -13.16
CA SER A 77 -9.49 -9.19 -12.95
C SER A 77 -9.09 -7.85 -12.37
N TYR A 78 -8.09 -7.81 -11.47
CA TYR A 78 -7.54 -6.54 -10.99
C TYR A 78 -6.96 -5.68 -12.12
N TYR A 79 -6.20 -6.25 -13.05
CA TYR A 79 -5.67 -5.49 -14.19
C TYR A 79 -6.78 -4.90 -15.06
N GLN A 80 -7.84 -5.66 -15.33
CA GLN A 80 -8.99 -5.22 -16.12
C GLN A 80 -9.80 -4.14 -15.39
N GLU A 81 -10.07 -4.35 -14.11
CA GLU A 81 -10.90 -3.46 -13.30
C GLU A 81 -10.26 -2.08 -13.11
N PHE A 82 -8.93 -2.04 -12.90
CA PHE A 82 -8.21 -0.81 -12.60
C PHE A 82 -7.41 -0.25 -13.79
N ALA A 83 -7.48 -0.89 -14.97
CA ALA A 83 -6.68 -0.56 -16.15
C ALA A 83 -5.19 -0.46 -15.86
N VAL A 84 -4.66 -1.55 -15.27
CA VAL A 84 -3.26 -1.68 -14.91
C VAL A 84 -2.59 -2.66 -15.87
N CYS A 85 -1.61 -2.17 -16.63
CA CYS A 85 -0.84 -3.04 -17.50
C CYS A 85 0.07 -3.99 -16.70
N PRO A 86 0.19 -5.27 -17.07
CA PRO A 86 1.01 -6.25 -16.35
C PRO A 86 2.50 -5.90 -16.22
N GLU A 87 3.03 -5.05 -17.11
CA GLU A 87 4.40 -4.53 -17.04
C GLU A 87 4.58 -3.38 -16.05
N TRP A 88 3.51 -2.69 -15.66
CA TRP A 88 3.56 -1.62 -14.66
C TRP A 88 3.51 -2.17 -13.24
N ASN A 89 2.88 -3.34 -13.06
CA ASN A 89 2.70 -3.96 -11.77
C ASN A 89 2.48 -5.46 -11.92
N LYS A 90 3.37 -6.28 -11.35
CA LYS A 90 3.24 -7.75 -11.27
C LYS A 90 2.31 -8.23 -10.15
N ALA A 91 1.75 -7.31 -9.37
CA ALA A 91 0.75 -7.58 -8.35
C ALA A 91 1.14 -8.67 -7.33
N THR A 92 2.39 -8.69 -6.89
CA THR A 92 2.91 -9.73 -5.98
C THR A 92 2.64 -9.44 -4.50
N TRP A 93 2.32 -8.19 -4.17
CA TRP A 93 2.02 -7.75 -2.81
C TRP A 93 0.77 -6.88 -2.77
N MET A 94 0.12 -6.87 -1.61
CA MET A 94 -0.98 -5.97 -1.29
C MET A 94 -0.71 -5.26 0.03
N VAL A 95 -1.09 -3.99 0.07
CA VAL A 95 -1.21 -3.20 1.29
C VAL A 95 -2.65 -2.75 1.47
N LYS A 96 -3.11 -2.82 2.71
CA LYS A 96 -4.38 -2.25 3.16
C LYS A 96 -4.08 -1.22 4.25
N CYS A 97 -4.51 0.02 4.05
CA CYS A 97 -4.37 1.07 5.07
C CYS A 97 -5.74 1.57 5.48
N ASN A 98 -5.92 1.89 6.77
CA ASN A 98 -7.16 2.52 7.24
C ASN A 98 -7.01 4.04 7.21
N VAL A 99 -7.74 4.71 6.32
CA VAL A 99 -7.79 6.18 6.29
C VAL A 99 -8.85 6.69 7.26
N PRO A 100 -8.57 7.77 8.00
CA PRO A 100 -9.49 8.30 9.00
C PRO A 100 -10.69 9.02 8.37
N VAL A 101 -11.66 9.37 9.20
CA VAL A 101 -12.69 10.36 8.87
C VAL A 101 -12.00 11.68 8.49
N ASP A 102 -12.65 12.47 7.64
CA ASP A 102 -12.16 13.75 7.11
C ASP A 102 -10.91 13.65 6.25
N PHE A 103 -10.47 12.43 5.90
CA PHE A 103 -9.40 12.25 4.95
C PHE A 103 -9.80 12.83 3.58
N ILE A 104 -8.97 13.70 3.03
CA ILE A 104 -9.20 14.37 1.75
C ILE A 104 -8.29 13.76 0.68
N ALA A 105 -8.89 13.37 -0.45
CA ALA A 105 -8.19 12.73 -1.56
C ALA A 105 -8.82 13.11 -2.91
N LEU A 106 -8.13 12.80 -4.01
CA LEU A 106 -8.77 12.77 -5.32
C LEU A 106 -9.35 11.38 -5.56
N VAL A 107 -10.60 11.31 -5.97
CA VAL A 107 -11.26 10.08 -6.40
C VAL A 107 -11.84 10.27 -7.78
N GLY A 108 -11.85 9.22 -8.60
CA GLY A 108 -12.33 9.30 -9.97
C GLY A 108 -12.35 7.96 -10.69
N THR A 109 -12.88 7.94 -11.91
CA THR A 109 -12.92 6.74 -12.75
C THR A 109 -11.62 6.59 -13.53
N GLY A 110 -11.26 5.33 -13.80
CA GLY A 110 -10.07 5.00 -14.57
C GLY A 110 -10.18 5.43 -16.05
N GLN A 111 -9.05 5.82 -16.62
CA GLN A 111 -8.85 5.92 -18.06
C GLN A 111 -8.33 4.60 -18.62
N SER A 112 -8.57 4.34 -19.91
CA SER A 112 -7.98 3.18 -20.58
C SER A 112 -6.45 3.25 -20.59
N ALA A 113 -5.82 2.07 -20.63
CA ALA A 113 -4.38 1.90 -20.68
C ALA A 113 -3.99 1.06 -21.90
N ASP A 114 -3.04 1.56 -22.69
CA ASP A 114 -2.43 0.82 -23.79
C ASP A 114 -1.15 0.15 -23.26
N CYS A 115 -1.13 -1.17 -23.33
CA CYS A 115 -0.06 -1.99 -22.78
C CYS A 115 0.96 -2.38 -23.87
N SER A 116 2.17 -2.75 -23.43
CA SER A 116 3.31 -3.10 -24.27
C SER A 116 3.10 -4.32 -25.17
N ASP A 117 2.08 -5.13 -24.89
CA ASP A 117 1.64 -6.26 -25.73
C ASP A 117 0.62 -5.84 -26.81
N ASN A 118 0.44 -4.53 -27.03
CA ASN A 118 -0.56 -3.93 -27.91
C ASN A 118 -2.02 -4.19 -27.50
N SER A 119 -2.27 -4.63 -26.26
CA SER A 119 -3.62 -4.68 -25.72
C SER A 119 -4.04 -3.31 -25.17
N THR A 120 -5.33 -3.02 -25.22
CA THR A 120 -5.94 -1.86 -24.55
C THR A 120 -6.89 -2.36 -23.47
N ILE A 121 -6.66 -1.93 -22.23
CA ILE A 121 -7.53 -2.24 -21.10
C ILE A 121 -8.45 -1.05 -20.86
N VAL A 122 -9.76 -1.28 -20.81
CA VAL A 122 -10.76 -0.24 -20.52
C VAL A 122 -11.44 -0.58 -19.18
N PRO A 123 -11.27 0.25 -18.13
CA PRO A 123 -11.83 -0.05 -16.84
C PRO A 123 -13.34 0.24 -16.82
N PRO A 124 -14.12 -0.45 -15.97
CA PRO A 124 -15.52 -0.11 -15.75
C PRO A 124 -15.67 1.33 -15.24
N LEU A 125 -16.66 2.07 -15.74
CA LEU A 125 -16.94 3.44 -15.29
C LEU A 125 -17.55 3.52 -13.88
N THR A 126 -17.87 2.37 -13.29
CA THR A 126 -18.34 2.25 -11.91
C THR A 126 -17.20 2.04 -10.93
N THR A 127 -15.99 1.69 -11.41
CA THR A 127 -14.83 1.46 -10.56
C THR A 127 -14.14 2.78 -10.28
N LEU A 128 -14.09 3.14 -9.00
CA LEU A 128 -13.40 4.33 -8.53
C LEU A 128 -12.00 4.00 -8.06
N GLN A 129 -11.08 4.91 -8.38
CA GLN A 129 -9.67 4.85 -8.02
C GLN A 129 -9.35 6.08 -7.16
N LEU A 130 -8.41 5.94 -6.25
CA LEU A 130 -8.00 6.97 -5.31
C LEU A 130 -6.58 7.43 -5.61
N ASN A 131 -6.38 8.75 -5.67
CA ASN A 131 -5.07 9.37 -5.75
C ASN A 131 -4.76 10.17 -4.47
N ALA A 132 -3.91 9.60 -3.63
CA ALA A 132 -3.38 10.29 -2.45
C ALA A 132 -2.07 9.68 -1.97
N ASN A 133 -1.32 10.44 -1.19
CA ASN A 133 -0.10 9.95 -0.56
C ASN A 133 -0.42 9.28 0.79
N VAL A 134 -1.12 8.15 0.75
CA VAL A 134 -1.67 7.47 1.94
C VAL A 134 -0.57 7.11 2.95
N CYS A 135 0.59 6.66 2.48
CA CYS A 135 1.69 6.27 3.37
C CYS A 135 2.34 7.43 4.15
N SER A 136 2.14 8.68 3.73
CA SER A 136 2.70 9.85 4.42
C SER A 136 1.72 10.50 5.40
N ILE A 137 0.53 9.91 5.57
CA ILE A 137 -0.46 10.42 6.50
C ILE A 137 -0.08 10.01 7.91
N THR A 138 -0.20 10.96 8.83
CA THR A 138 -0.10 10.74 10.27
C THR A 138 -1.44 11.06 10.92
N ASP A 139 -1.75 10.38 12.03
CA ASP A 139 -2.85 10.72 12.91
C ASP A 139 -2.58 12.04 13.67
N GLU A 140 -3.55 12.48 14.48
CA GLU A 140 -3.49 13.73 15.26
C GLU A 140 -2.30 13.78 16.23
N VAL A 141 -1.74 12.62 16.61
CA VAL A 141 -0.59 12.51 17.52
C VAL A 141 0.72 12.21 16.77
N GLY A 142 0.72 12.31 15.44
CA GLY A 142 1.92 12.17 14.60
C GLY A 142 2.33 10.73 14.29
N ARG A 143 1.48 9.72 14.58
CA ARG A 143 1.75 8.32 14.24
C ARG A 143 1.29 8.03 12.80
N GLY A 144 2.07 7.27 12.05
CA GLY A 144 1.67 6.83 10.71
C GLY A 144 0.38 6.00 10.75
N LEU A 145 -0.35 5.97 9.63
CA LEU A 145 -1.56 5.16 9.50
C LEU A 145 -1.29 3.67 9.78
N THR A 146 -2.29 2.99 10.35
CA THR A 146 -2.29 1.54 10.49
C THR A 146 -2.44 0.91 9.10
N CYS A 147 -1.38 0.27 8.62
CA CYS A 147 -1.35 -0.46 7.37
C CYS A 147 -0.96 -1.93 7.59
N GLU A 148 -1.68 -2.83 6.92
CA GLU A 148 -1.46 -4.27 6.90
C GLU A 148 -0.87 -4.65 5.54
N TRP A 149 0.08 -5.57 5.55
CA TRP A 149 0.80 -6.00 4.34
C TRP A 149 0.61 -7.49 4.15
N CYS A 150 0.34 -7.91 2.91
CA CYS A 150 0.28 -9.32 2.55
C CYS A 150 0.93 -9.61 1.21
N ALA A 151 1.41 -10.84 1.06
CA ALA A 151 1.63 -11.42 -0.26
C ALA A 151 0.28 -11.50 -0.98
N ALA A 152 0.26 -11.11 -2.25
CA ALA A 152 -0.93 -11.18 -3.08
C ALA A 152 -1.04 -12.57 -3.72
N ASP A 153 -2.06 -13.32 -3.33
CA ASP A 153 -2.43 -14.57 -3.99
C ASP A 153 -2.97 -14.25 -5.38
N GLN A 154 -2.23 -14.69 -6.39
CA GLN A 154 -2.52 -14.39 -7.80
C GLN A 154 -3.88 -14.93 -8.25
N PHE A 155 -4.33 -16.02 -7.62
CA PHE A 155 -5.59 -16.69 -7.92
C PHE A 155 -6.75 -16.14 -7.09
N SER A 156 -6.47 -15.51 -5.95
CA SER A 156 -7.48 -14.94 -5.08
C SER A 156 -6.94 -13.79 -4.22
N LEU A 157 -7.02 -12.57 -4.74
CA LEU A 157 -6.64 -11.36 -4.01
C LEU A 157 -7.49 -11.14 -2.75
N GLN A 158 -8.73 -11.63 -2.74
CA GLN A 158 -9.63 -11.60 -1.58
C GLN A 158 -9.12 -12.46 -0.41
N THR A 159 -8.46 -13.59 -0.70
CA THR A 159 -7.92 -14.51 0.33
C THR A 159 -6.49 -14.19 0.70
N SER A 160 -5.91 -13.12 0.14
CA SER A 160 -4.59 -12.65 0.52
C SER A 160 -4.61 -12.26 2.01
N ALA A 161 -3.93 -13.07 2.82
CA ALA A 161 -3.98 -13.00 4.27
C ALA A 161 -3.15 -11.82 4.80
N CYS A 162 -3.70 -10.61 4.68
CA CYS A 162 -3.10 -9.41 5.26
C CYS A 162 -2.91 -9.60 6.76
N VAL A 163 -1.64 -9.79 7.15
CA VAL A 163 -1.24 -9.94 8.55
C VAL A 163 -1.11 -8.53 9.10
N PRO A 164 -1.83 -8.20 10.19
CA PRO A 164 -1.66 -6.92 10.85
C PRO A 164 -0.21 -6.78 11.31
N THR A 165 0.49 -5.75 10.81
CA THR A 165 1.78 -5.36 11.36
C THR A 165 1.55 -4.13 12.22
N PRO A 166 1.84 -4.14 13.54
CA PRO A 166 1.64 -2.96 14.37
C PRO A 166 2.47 -1.78 13.83
N ALA A 167 1.90 -0.58 13.92
CA ALA A 167 2.58 0.66 13.52
C ALA A 167 3.97 0.75 14.19
N PRO A 168 5.01 1.23 13.49
CA PRO A 168 6.32 1.41 14.10
C PRO A 168 6.17 2.37 15.28
N THR A 169 6.35 1.85 16.49
CA THR A 169 6.44 2.67 17.69
C THR A 169 7.66 3.59 17.52
N ALA A 170 7.41 4.90 17.56
CA ALA A 170 8.48 5.88 17.61
C ALA A 170 9.46 5.53 18.74
N SER A 171 10.74 5.47 18.40
CA SER A 171 11.84 5.03 19.26
C SER A 171 11.88 5.77 20.59
N GLY A 172 11.78 5.03 21.70
CA GLY A 172 12.19 5.45 23.04
C GLY A 172 13.46 4.70 23.46
N SER A 173 14.48 5.47 23.82
CA SER A 173 15.81 5.07 24.27
C SER A 173 15.86 4.25 25.58
N SER A 174 16.97 3.51 25.76
CA SER A 174 17.50 2.83 26.98
C SER A 174 16.74 1.56 27.42
N SER A 175 17.37 0.39 27.61
CA SER A 175 18.58 0.11 28.39
C SER A 175 19.22 -1.22 27.98
N SER A 176 20.55 -1.29 27.95
CA SER A 176 21.32 -2.51 27.75
C SER A 176 21.10 -3.50 28.90
N LEU A 177 20.59 -4.70 28.61
CA LEU A 177 20.71 -5.84 29.52
C LEU A 177 22.06 -6.52 29.28
N ALA A 178 22.88 -6.52 30.33
CA ALA A 178 24.17 -7.15 30.40
C ALA A 178 24.07 -8.65 30.08
N ALA A 179 24.80 -9.10 29.07
CA ALA A 179 25.08 -10.50 28.85
C ALA A 179 26.17 -10.94 29.85
N THR A 180 25.77 -11.65 30.90
CA THR A 180 26.70 -12.36 31.78
C THR A 180 27.30 -13.54 31.02
N VAL A 181 28.48 -13.34 30.44
CA VAL A 181 29.33 -14.39 29.89
C VAL A 181 29.94 -15.16 31.08
N PHE A 182 29.58 -16.44 31.22
CA PHE A 182 30.25 -17.35 32.13
C PHE A 182 31.66 -17.66 31.60
N LEU A 183 32.66 -17.07 32.26
CA LEU A 183 34.07 -17.30 32.00
C LEU A 183 34.52 -18.58 32.72
N THR A 184 35.27 -19.39 31.98
CA THR A 184 35.97 -20.62 32.37
C THR A 184 37.18 -20.30 33.26
N MET A 185 37.41 -21.07 34.33
CA MET A 185 38.75 -21.34 34.91
C MET A 185 38.74 -22.74 35.55
N ILE A 186 39.45 -23.71 34.96
CA ILE A 186 40.81 -24.20 35.30
C ILE A 186 40.87 -24.99 36.62
N ALA A 187 41.15 -26.30 36.52
CA ALA A 187 42.10 -26.98 37.40
C ALA A 187 42.64 -28.26 36.74
N SER A 188 43.96 -28.33 36.63
CA SER A 188 44.79 -29.39 36.07
C SER A 188 45.01 -30.55 37.05
N VAL A 189 45.03 -31.81 36.58
CA VAL A 189 45.79 -32.94 37.16
C VAL A 189 46.14 -33.90 36.00
N PHE A 190 47.35 -33.93 35.45
CA PHE A 190 48.57 -34.67 35.83
C PHE A 190 48.58 -36.19 35.54
N VAL A 191 49.72 -36.65 34.97
CA VAL A 191 50.26 -38.04 34.87
C VAL A 191 49.70 -38.88 33.70
N SER A 192 50.43 -39.64 32.88
CA SER A 192 51.85 -39.86 32.54
C SER A 192 51.90 -40.94 31.43
N GLY A 193 53.02 -41.07 30.73
CA GLY A 193 53.37 -42.25 29.91
C GLY A 193 53.34 -41.97 28.39
N ALA A 194 54.50 -41.81 27.74
CA ALA A 194 55.31 -42.90 27.16
C ALA A 194 54.58 -43.60 25.98
N LEU A 195 55.13 -43.91 24.81
CA LEU A 195 56.41 -43.72 24.13
C LEU A 195 56.18 -44.41 22.76
N THR A 196 56.90 -43.99 21.71
CA THR A 196 57.28 -44.81 20.53
C THR A 196 56.32 -44.97 19.33
N ARG A 197 56.86 -44.55 18.17
CA ARG A 197 56.87 -45.15 16.80
C ARG A 197 56.11 -46.48 16.66
N PHE A 198 55.35 -46.72 15.59
CA PHE A 198 55.72 -46.71 14.17
C PHE A 198 54.52 -46.37 13.29
#